data_AF-A0A5D2V4W8-F1
#
_entry.id   AF-A0A5D2V4W8-F1
#
_cell.length_a   1.000
_cell.length_b   1.000
_cell.length_c   1.000
_cell.angle_alpha   90.00
_cell.angle_beta   90.00
_cell.angle_gamma   90.00
#
_symmetry.space_group_name_H-M   'P 1'
#
loop_
_entity.id
_entity.type
_entity.pdbx_description
1 polymer ?
#
loop_
_entity_poly.entity_id
_entity_poly.type
_entity_poly.pdbx_seq_one_letter_code
_entity_poly.pdbx_strand_id
1 'polypeptide(L)'
;MEICRIFYQNFREHLDGVRIGGDKVYNVFDNQLPAALKRLQFDRQLSMENIRKLIIEADGYQPHLIAPEQGYRRLIESTLVTIRGPAEAAVDATHSILKDLVHKAMSETPQKRLSALLNEDPAIMERRSTLAKRLELYRSAQAEIDTVAWSK
;
A
#
# COMPACT_ATOMS: atom_id res chain seq x y z
N MET A 1 14.35 -3.67 -27.94
CA MET A 1 13.24 -4.63 -27.72
C MET A 1 13.59 -5.77 -26.77
N GLU A 2 14.81 -6.34 -26.80
CA GLU A 2 15.18 -7.50 -25.96
C GLU A 2 15.10 -7.23 -24.44
N ILE A 3 15.49 -6.04 -23.99
CA ILE A 3 15.53 -5.68 -22.56
C ILE A 3 14.12 -5.59 -21.96
N CYS A 4 13.18 -4.97 -22.68
CA CYS A 4 11.78 -4.90 -22.28
C CYS A 4 11.19 -6.31 -22.19
N ARG A 5 11.59 -7.24 -23.08
CA ARG A 5 11.17 -8.63 -23.04
C ARG A 5 11.69 -9.35 -21.79
N ILE A 6 12.98 -9.15 -21.45
CA ILE A 6 13.61 -9.74 -20.26
C ILE A 6 12.97 -9.20 -18.98
N PHE A 7 12.80 -7.87 -18.88
CA PHE A 7 12.12 -7.24 -17.74
C PHE A 7 10.70 -7.81 -17.58
N TYR A 8 9.92 -7.86 -18.66
CA TYR A 8 8.56 -8.37 -18.62
C TYR A 8 8.51 -9.84 -18.20
N GLN A 9 9.44 -10.67 -18.69
CA GLN A 9 9.54 -12.07 -18.28
C GLN A 9 9.85 -12.21 -16.79
N ASN A 10 10.86 -11.48 -16.28
CA ASN A 10 11.21 -11.48 -14.87
C ASN A 10 10.02 -11.00 -14.02
N PHE A 11 9.38 -9.89 -14.39
CA PHE A 11 8.22 -9.35 -13.69
C PHE A 11 7.07 -10.35 -13.64
N ARG A 12 6.78 -11.01 -14.77
CA ARG A 12 5.75 -12.05 -14.86
C ARG A 12 6.08 -13.25 -13.97
N GLU A 13 7.33 -13.70 -13.91
CA GLU A 13 7.76 -14.76 -13.00
C GLU A 13 7.62 -14.39 -11.52
N HIS A 14 7.84 -13.12 -11.18
CA HIS A 14 7.61 -12.60 -9.83
C HIS A 14 6.12 -12.50 -9.48
N LEU A 15 5.27 -12.14 -10.44
CA LEU A 15 3.84 -11.93 -10.24
C LEU A 15 3.04 -13.25 -10.26
N ASP A 16 3.14 -14.02 -11.34
CA ASP A 16 2.30 -15.21 -11.60
C ASP A 16 3.12 -16.52 -11.68
N GLY A 17 4.44 -16.46 -11.45
CA GLY A 17 5.31 -17.63 -11.48
C GLY A 17 5.33 -18.40 -10.17
N VAL A 18 6.39 -19.19 -9.93
CA VAL A 18 6.59 -19.98 -8.69
C VAL A 18 6.97 -19.09 -7.50
N ARG A 19 7.01 -17.76 -7.68
CA ARG A 19 7.43 -16.80 -6.65
C ARG A 19 6.22 -16.23 -5.92
N ILE A 20 6.42 -15.86 -4.66
CA ILE A 20 5.39 -15.41 -3.72
C ILE A 20 4.74 -14.03 -4.04
N GLY A 21 4.99 -13.42 -5.20
CA GLY A 21 4.48 -12.08 -5.49
C GLY A 21 2.96 -12.05 -5.63
N GLY A 22 2.40 -12.92 -6.46
CA GLY A 22 0.95 -13.11 -6.60
C GLY A 22 0.30 -13.55 -5.30
N ASP A 23 0.90 -14.52 -4.59
CA ASP A 23 0.41 -14.99 -3.28
C ASP A 23 0.25 -13.85 -2.26
N LYS A 24 1.16 -12.88 -2.28
CA LYS A 24 1.05 -11.69 -1.41
C LYS A 24 -0.15 -10.83 -1.78
N VAL A 25 -0.46 -10.67 -3.07
CA VAL A 25 -1.65 -9.94 -3.53
C VAL A 25 -2.91 -10.70 -3.12
N TYR A 26 -2.97 -12.02 -3.33
CA TYR A 26 -4.08 -12.84 -2.85
C TYR A 26 -4.27 -12.71 -1.35
N ASN A 27 -3.20 -12.77 -0.57
CA ASN A 27 -3.27 -12.60 0.88
C ASN A 27 -3.85 -11.24 1.33
N VAL A 28 -3.65 -10.16 0.56
CA VAL A 28 -4.28 -8.87 0.86
C VAL A 28 -5.80 -8.99 0.78
N PHE A 29 -6.33 -9.59 -0.28
CA PHE A 29 -7.77 -9.68 -0.52
C PHE A 29 -8.46 -10.83 0.21
N ASP A 30 -7.79 -11.97 0.40
CA ASP A 30 -8.36 -13.16 1.01
C ASP A 30 -8.28 -13.14 2.54
N ASN A 31 -7.31 -12.40 3.11
CA ASN A 31 -7.07 -12.38 4.55
C ASN A 31 -7.11 -10.97 5.14
N GLN A 32 -6.30 -10.04 4.64
CA GLN A 32 -6.12 -8.74 5.30
C GLN A 32 -7.37 -7.87 5.24
N LEU A 33 -7.96 -7.71 4.04
CA LEU A 33 -9.16 -6.92 3.84
C LEU A 33 -10.37 -7.52 4.62
N PRO A 34 -10.68 -8.83 4.52
CA PRO A 34 -11.74 -9.42 5.32
C PRO A 34 -11.52 -9.27 6.83
N ALA A 35 -10.28 -9.41 7.32
CA ALA A 35 -9.96 -9.19 8.72
C ALA A 35 -10.19 -7.72 9.13
N ALA A 36 -9.81 -6.76 8.28
CA ALA A 36 -10.04 -5.34 8.53
C ALA A 36 -11.54 -5.00 8.55
N LEU A 37 -12.32 -5.57 7.62
CA LEU A 37 -13.78 -5.41 7.58
C LEU A 37 -14.45 -6.01 8.83
N LYS A 38 -14.01 -7.19 9.28
CA LYS A 38 -14.52 -7.81 10.52
C LYS A 38 -14.21 -6.99 11.78
N ARG A 39 -13.17 -6.16 11.76
CA ARG A 39 -12.83 -5.26 12.87
C ARG A 39 -13.70 -4.00 12.88
N LEU A 40 -14.37 -3.66 11.78
CA LEU A 40 -15.41 -2.64 11.79
C LEU A 40 -16.55 -3.19 12.64
N GLN A 41 -16.78 -2.58 13.81
CA GLN A 41 -17.74 -3.06 14.80
C GLN A 41 -19.20 -2.80 14.34
N PHE A 42 -19.62 -3.39 13.22
CA PHE A 42 -20.93 -3.17 12.62
C PHE A 42 -22.07 -3.53 13.57
N ASP A 43 -21.93 -4.59 14.36
CA ASP A 43 -22.95 -4.98 15.36
C ASP A 43 -23.24 -3.86 16.36
N ARG A 44 -22.20 -3.10 16.73
CA ARG A 44 -22.34 -1.95 17.62
C ARG A 44 -22.94 -0.77 16.88
N GLN A 45 -22.51 -0.48 15.65
CA GLN A 45 -23.01 0.64 14.86
C GLN A 45 -24.49 0.47 14.47
N LEU A 46 -24.87 -0.76 14.12
CA LEU A 46 -26.21 -1.16 13.70
C LEU A 46 -27.05 -1.73 14.86
N SER A 47 -26.70 -1.41 16.11
CA SER A 47 -27.52 -1.78 17.25
C SER A 47 -28.89 -1.10 17.17
N MET A 48 -29.95 -1.76 17.67
CA MET A 48 -31.31 -1.19 17.65
C MET A 48 -31.41 0.15 18.38
N GLU A 49 -30.58 0.37 19.39
CA GLU A 49 -30.48 1.65 20.08
C GLU A 49 -29.94 2.75 19.17
N ASN A 50 -28.81 2.49 18.48
CA ASN A 50 -28.18 3.44 17.58
C ASN A 50 -29.05 3.70 16.34
N ILE A 51 -29.66 2.65 15.76
CA ILE A 51 -30.57 2.78 14.62
C ILE A 51 -31.76 3.67 14.99
N ARG A 52 -32.42 3.41 16.13
CA ARG A 52 -33.56 4.21 16.58
C ARG A 52 -33.17 5.67 16.75
N LYS A 53 -32.06 5.93 17.43
CA LYS A 53 -31.54 7.28 17.64
C LYS A 53 -31.29 8.00 16.31
N LEU A 54 -30.58 7.35 15.39
CA LEU A 54 -30.20 7.92 14.10
C LEU A 54 -31.41 8.20 13.20
N ILE A 55 -32.40 7.30 13.16
CA ILE A 55 -33.66 7.50 12.44
C ILE A 55 -34.43 8.69 13.01
N ILE A 56 -34.60 8.76 14.33
CA ILE A 56 -35.31 9.88 14.97
C ILE A 56 -34.59 11.20 14.70
N GLU A 57 -33.26 11.22 14.73
CA GLU A 57 -32.47 12.42 14.43
C GLU A 57 -32.57 12.85 12.96
N ALA A 58 -32.78 11.93 12.02
CA ALA A 58 -32.81 12.23 10.60
C ALA A 58 -34.20 12.56 10.06
N ASP A 59 -35.22 11.78 10.42
CA ASP A 59 -36.61 11.95 9.92
C ASP A 59 -37.54 12.60 10.95
N GLY A 60 -37.14 12.68 12.22
CA GLY A 60 -37.99 13.14 13.30
C GLY A 60 -39.10 12.15 13.68
N TYR A 61 -40.04 12.61 14.51
CA TYR A 61 -41.25 11.85 14.81
C TYR A 61 -42.22 11.96 13.62
N GLN A 62 -42.62 10.81 13.07
CA GLN A 62 -43.62 10.74 12.02
C GLN A 62 -44.95 10.23 12.60
N PRO A 63 -46.00 11.06 12.69
CA PRO A 63 -47.30 10.70 13.27
C PRO A 63 -48.13 9.74 12.40
N HIS A 64 -47.70 9.52 11.17
CA HIS A 64 -48.30 8.59 10.22
C HIS A 64 -47.26 7.54 9.82
N LEU A 65 -47.71 6.35 9.43
CA LEU A 65 -46.82 5.24 9.07
C LEU A 65 -46.13 5.52 7.73
N ILE A 66 -45.04 6.26 7.79
CA ILE A 66 -44.17 6.62 6.68
C ILE A 66 -42.81 5.95 6.90
N ALA A 67 -42.18 5.55 5.82
CA ALA A 67 -40.82 5.01 5.88
C ALA A 67 -39.82 6.14 6.21
N PRO A 68 -38.90 5.93 7.16
CA PRO A 68 -37.85 6.90 7.49
C PRO A 68 -36.73 6.89 6.44
N GLU A 69 -37.04 7.43 5.25
CA GLU A 69 -36.16 7.45 4.08
C GLU A 69 -34.81 8.13 4.35
N GLN A 70 -34.78 9.20 5.14
CA GLN A 70 -33.51 9.90 5.43
C GLN A 70 -32.65 9.12 6.43
N GLY A 71 -33.27 8.48 7.40
CA GLY A 71 -32.65 7.63 8.40
C GLY A 71 -32.01 6.41 7.75
N TYR A 72 -32.72 5.73 6.83
CA TYR A 72 -32.14 4.64 6.05
C TYR A 72 -30.96 5.11 5.20
N ARG A 73 -31.10 6.22 4.48
CA ARG A 73 -30.03 6.79 3.67
C ARG A 73 -28.79 7.08 4.51
N ARG A 74 -28.96 7.79 5.62
CA ARG A 74 -27.87 8.16 6.52
C ARG A 74 -27.22 6.93 7.20
N LEU A 75 -28.01 5.92 7.54
CA LEU A 75 -27.49 4.67 8.10
C LEU A 75 -26.60 3.93 7.10
N ILE A 76 -27.06 3.81 5.84
CA ILE A 76 -26.30 3.18 4.76
C ILE A 76 -25.03 3.99 4.48
N GLU A 77 -25.14 5.30 4.30
CA GLU A 77 -23.99 6.18 4.01
C GLU A 77 -22.94 6.13 5.13
N SER A 78 -23.37 6.25 6.38
CA SER A 78 -22.44 6.20 7.53
C SER A 78 -21.72 4.86 7.64
N THR A 79 -22.40 3.77 7.32
CA THR A 79 -21.80 2.42 7.28
C THR A 79 -20.81 2.31 6.11
N LEU A 80 -21.18 2.74 4.91
CA LEU A 80 -20.32 2.68 3.73
C LEU A 80 -19.03 3.50 3.89
N VAL A 81 -19.09 4.65 4.55
CA VAL A 81 -17.91 5.48 4.83
C VAL A 81 -16.86 4.72 5.65
N THR A 82 -17.26 3.85 6.56
CA THR A 82 -16.31 3.08 7.40
C THR A 82 -15.51 2.04 6.59
N ILE A 83 -16.03 1.59 5.45
CA ILE A 83 -15.39 0.62 4.56
C ILE A 83 -14.26 1.26 3.76
N ARG A 84 -14.29 2.58 3.58
CA ARG A 84 -13.28 3.33 2.82
C ARG A 84 -11.86 3.06 3.29
N GLY A 85 -11.62 3.14 4.60
CA GLY A 85 -10.28 2.95 5.17
C GLY A 85 -9.67 1.57 4.87
N PRO A 86 -10.38 0.46 5.19
CA PRO A 86 -9.93 -0.88 4.80
C PRO A 86 -9.71 -1.07 3.30
N ALA A 87 -10.57 -0.47 2.46
CA ALA A 87 -10.44 -0.55 1.00
C ALA A 87 -9.19 0.19 0.49
N GLU A 88 -8.96 1.42 0.96
CA GLU A 88 -7.76 2.21 0.64
C GLU A 88 -6.49 1.47 1.09
N ALA A 89 -6.48 0.93 2.31
CA ALA A 89 -5.35 0.15 2.81
C ALA A 89 -5.04 -1.11 1.97
N ALA A 90 -6.06 -1.79 1.45
CA ALA A 90 -5.87 -2.95 0.56
C ALA A 90 -5.27 -2.55 -0.79
N VAL A 91 -5.71 -1.42 -1.35
CA VAL A 91 -5.15 -0.85 -2.59
C VAL A 91 -3.70 -0.44 -2.38
N ASP A 92 -3.40 0.27 -1.29
CA ASP A 92 -2.05 0.71 -0.96
C ASP A 92 -1.09 -0.46 -0.73
N ALA A 93 -1.54 -1.50 -0.02
CA ALA A 93 -0.76 -2.72 0.17
C ALA A 93 -0.45 -3.41 -1.16
N THR A 94 -1.46 -3.53 -2.04
CA THR A 94 -1.28 -4.09 -3.39
C THR A 94 -0.32 -3.26 -4.23
N HIS A 95 -0.45 -1.93 -4.18
CA HIS A 95 0.44 -1.00 -4.87
C HIS A 95 1.89 -1.18 -4.39
N SER A 96 2.11 -1.26 -3.07
CA SER A 96 3.44 -1.48 -2.49
C SER A 96 4.04 -2.80 -2.97
N ILE A 97 3.26 -3.89 -2.96
CA ILE A 97 3.71 -5.20 -3.45
C ILE A 97 4.13 -5.11 -4.91
N LEU A 98 3.27 -4.57 -5.78
CA LEU A 98 3.57 -4.47 -7.21
C LEU A 98 4.81 -3.61 -7.47
N LYS A 99 4.96 -2.50 -6.75
CA LYS A 99 6.15 -1.64 -6.82
C LYS A 99 7.41 -2.42 -6.43
N ASP A 100 7.38 -3.22 -5.37
CA ASP A 100 8.51 -4.04 -4.97
C ASP A 100 8.86 -5.10 -6.03
N LEU A 101 7.85 -5.72 -6.66
CA LEU A 101 8.08 -6.68 -7.75
C LEU A 101 8.72 -6.01 -8.97
N VAL A 102 8.30 -4.80 -9.32
CA VAL A 102 8.93 -4.01 -10.40
C VAL A 102 10.40 -3.74 -10.08
N HIS A 103 10.72 -3.29 -8.86
CA HIS A 103 12.11 -3.02 -8.47
C HIS A 103 12.97 -4.29 -8.53
N LYS A 104 12.44 -5.43 -8.08
CA LYS A 104 13.13 -6.71 -8.18
C LYS A 104 13.37 -7.13 -9.62
N ALA A 105 12.33 -7.09 -10.47
CA ALA A 105 12.45 -7.42 -11.88
C ALA A 105 13.46 -6.51 -12.61
N MET A 106 13.49 -5.22 -12.28
CA MET A 106 14.50 -4.28 -12.79
C MET A 106 15.91 -4.65 -12.33
N SER A 107 16.10 -5.00 -11.06
CA SER A 107 17.42 -5.39 -10.53
C SER A 107 17.98 -6.67 -11.17
N GLU A 108 17.10 -7.57 -11.58
CA GLU A 108 17.44 -8.82 -12.29
C GLU A 108 17.59 -8.60 -13.81
N THR A 109 17.26 -7.41 -14.32
CA THR A 109 17.44 -7.04 -15.72
C THR A 109 18.85 -6.47 -15.93
N PRO A 110 19.61 -6.88 -16.97
CA PRO A 110 21.02 -6.47 -17.15
C PRO A 110 21.22 -4.93 -17.11
N GLN A 111 21.88 -4.43 -16.06
CA GLN A 111 22.00 -2.99 -15.74
C GLN A 111 22.65 -2.14 -16.83
N LYS A 112 23.69 -2.64 -17.51
CA LYS A 112 24.39 -1.93 -18.60
C LYS A 112 23.45 -1.57 -19.77
N ARG A 113 22.38 -2.34 -19.94
CA ARG A 113 21.40 -2.18 -21.02
C ARG A 113 20.19 -1.35 -20.58
N LEU A 114 19.85 -1.37 -19.28
CA LEU A 114 18.74 -0.60 -18.70
C LEU A 114 19.09 0.89 -18.57
N SER A 115 20.31 1.23 -18.13
CA SER A 115 20.79 2.63 -18.05
C SER A 115 20.82 3.31 -19.42
N ALA A 116 21.20 2.56 -20.46
CA ALA A 116 21.17 3.02 -21.85
C ALA A 116 19.75 3.24 -22.40
N LEU A 117 18.75 2.50 -21.89
CA LEU A 117 17.34 2.65 -22.29
C LEU A 117 16.63 3.80 -21.56
N LEU A 118 17.03 4.09 -20.33
CA LEU A 118 16.47 5.18 -19.51
C LEU A 118 17.12 6.54 -19.82
N ASN A 119 18.00 6.61 -20.82
CA ASN A 119 18.82 7.78 -21.14
C ASN A 119 19.56 8.35 -19.91
N GLU A 120 20.01 7.47 -19.00
CA GLU A 120 20.82 7.92 -17.87
C GLU A 120 22.19 8.32 -18.38
N ASP A 121 22.53 9.61 -18.26
CA ASP A 121 23.84 10.15 -18.63
C ASP A 121 24.96 9.37 -17.90
N PRO A 122 25.88 8.72 -18.64
CA PRO A 122 26.98 7.97 -18.06
C PRO A 122 27.80 8.77 -17.04
N ALA A 123 27.98 10.07 -17.27
CA ALA A 123 28.68 10.96 -16.36
C ALA A 123 27.88 11.20 -15.07
N ILE A 124 26.54 11.25 -15.15
CA ILE A 124 25.70 11.34 -13.95
C ILE A 124 25.73 10.05 -13.15
N MET A 125 25.73 8.88 -13.80
CA MET A 125 25.88 7.59 -13.11
C MET A 125 27.23 7.47 -12.39
N GLU A 126 28.33 7.85 -13.05
CA GLU A 126 29.66 7.82 -12.44
C GLU A 126 29.77 8.78 -11.25
N ARG A 127 29.19 9.98 -11.37
CA ARG A 127 29.07 10.93 -10.26
C ARG A 127 28.27 10.35 -9.09
N ARG A 128 27.12 9.72 -9.34
CA ARG A 128 26.30 9.08 -8.29
C ARG A 128 27.06 7.94 -7.59
N SER A 129 27.77 7.10 -8.35
CA SER A 129 28.61 6.03 -7.79
C SER A 129 29.73 6.57 -6.90
N THR A 130 30.40 7.64 -7.35
CA THR A 130 31.47 8.29 -6.59
C THR A 130 30.94 8.95 -5.31
N LEU A 131 29.79 9.62 -5.39
CA LEU A 131 29.14 10.23 -4.24
C LEU A 131 28.66 9.19 -3.23
N ALA A 132 28.11 8.06 -3.68
CA ALA A 132 27.67 6.97 -2.81
C ALA A 132 28.85 6.39 -2.00
N LYS A 133 29.98 6.09 -2.66
CA LYS A 133 31.21 5.65 -1.99
C LYS A 133 31.71 6.67 -0.97
N ARG A 134 31.69 7.95 -1.33
CA ARG A 134 32.12 9.03 -0.43
C ARG A 134 31.18 9.16 0.78
N LEU A 135 29.88 9.00 0.59
CA LEU A 135 28.90 9.01 1.67
C LEU A 135 29.11 7.84 2.65
N GLU A 136 29.44 6.66 2.13
CA GLU A 136 29.72 5.46 2.93
C GLU A 136 31.00 5.65 3.78
N LEU A 137 32.05 6.24 3.21
CA LEU A 137 33.24 6.64 3.96
C LEU A 137 32.90 7.62 5.09
N TYR A 138 32.05 8.61 4.83
CA TYR A 138 31.63 9.55 5.87
C TYR A 138 30.79 8.90 6.97
N ARG A 139 29.92 7.94 6.63
CA ARG A 139 29.17 7.17 7.63
C ARG A 139 30.08 6.32 8.50
N SER A 140 31.10 5.68 7.91
CA SER A 140 32.09 4.91 8.67
C SER A 140 32.88 5.81 9.63
N ALA A 141 33.39 6.93 9.13
CA ALA A 141 34.12 7.90 9.96
C ALA A 141 33.26 8.46 11.10
N GLN A 142 31.98 8.75 10.81
CA GLN A 142 31.04 9.20 11.85
C GLN A 142 30.81 8.12 12.91
N ALA A 143 30.63 6.87 12.50
CA ALA A 143 30.45 5.75 13.44
C ALA A 143 31.69 5.57 14.34
N GLU A 144 32.89 5.70 13.78
CA GLU A 144 34.14 5.67 14.56
C GLU A 144 34.21 6.82 15.58
N ILE A 145 33.88 8.05 15.17
CA ILE A 145 33.83 9.21 16.06
C ILE A 145 32.83 8.99 17.19
N ASP A 146 31.62 8.51 16.87
CA ASP A 146 30.57 8.28 17.86
C ASP A 146 30.97 7.17 18.85
N THR A 147 31.63 6.10 18.40
CA THR A 147 32.14 5.06 19.31
C THR A 147 33.18 5.57 20.29
N VAL A 148 34.04 6.51 19.88
CA VAL A 148 35.05 7.09 20.78
C VAL A 148 34.42 8.15 21.69
N ALA A 149 33.50 8.97 21.19
CA ALA A 149 32.87 10.06 21.93
C ALA A 149 31.99 9.58 23.10
N TRP A 150 31.39 8.38 22.98
CA TRP A 150 30.52 7.78 24.01
C TRP A 150 31.22 6.71 24.88
N SER A 151 32.55 6.58 24.78
CA SER A 151 33.35 5.65 25.59
C SER A 151 33.88 6.24 26.92
N LYS A 152 33.32 7.37 27.37
CA LYS A 152 33.60 7.99 28.68
C LYS A 152 32.42 7.93 29.62
#